data_AF-A0A381VP86-F1
#
_entry.id   AF-A0A381VP86-F1
#
_cell.length_a   1.000
_cell.length_b   1.000
_cell.length_c   1.000
_cell.angle_alpha   90.00
_cell.angle_beta   90.00
_cell.angle_gamma   90.00
#
_symmetry.space_group_name_H-M   'P 1'
#
loop_
_entity.id
_entity.type
_entity.pdbx_description
1 polymer ?
#
loop_
_entity_poly.entity_id
_entity_poly.type
_entity_poly.pdbx_seq_one_letter_code
_entity_poly.pdbx_strand_id
1 'polypeptide(L)'
;MPDFKYLRPGSIAEVAQMFGSRAGSRFIAGGTDLIANIRRGLAAPGTLIDITGIRDIAGIHLDSGQLVIGAGVTLTDLADNERVVADFPVIAAAASAVAGPTHRNVATVGGNLCQDTRCVYYNQSQWWRDSNDGCLKYEGSICHVAPGGDRCWAAFCGDLAPALL
;
A
#
# COMPACT_ATOMS: atom_id res chain seq x y z
N MET A 1 -16.66 9.96 -2.33
CA MET A 1 -16.19 8.57 -2.24
C MET A 1 -17.27 7.69 -2.82
N PRO A 2 -16.92 6.68 -3.63
CA PRO A 2 -17.91 5.70 -4.08
C PRO A 2 -18.44 4.89 -2.89
N ASP A 3 -19.64 4.34 -3.03
CA ASP A 3 -20.17 3.39 -2.06
C ASP A 3 -19.38 2.07 -2.14
N PHE A 4 -19.06 1.50 -0.98
CA PHE A 4 -18.38 0.20 -0.89
C PHE A 4 -18.85 -0.57 0.34
N LYS A 5 -18.74 -1.90 0.26
CA LYS A 5 -18.87 -2.77 1.43
C LYS A 5 -17.55 -2.79 2.20
N TYR A 6 -17.63 -2.74 3.53
CA TYR A 6 -16.46 -2.85 4.41
C TYR A 6 -16.53 -4.16 5.19
N LEU A 7 -15.55 -5.03 5.00
CA LEU A 7 -15.49 -6.36 5.62
C LEU A 7 -14.31 -6.42 6.59
N ARG A 8 -14.51 -7.06 7.75
CA ARG A 8 -13.48 -7.25 8.79
C ARG A 8 -13.37 -8.72 9.16
N PRO A 9 -12.70 -9.55 8.33
CA PRO A 9 -12.47 -10.95 8.64
C PRO A 9 -11.64 -11.13 9.92
N GLY A 10 -11.83 -12.24 10.61
CA GLY A 10 -11.11 -12.60 11.84
C GLY A 10 -9.85 -13.44 11.62
N SER A 11 -9.64 -13.98 10.40
CA SER A 11 -8.51 -14.85 10.08
C SER A 11 -8.03 -14.70 8.63
N ILE A 12 -6.80 -15.15 8.35
CA ILE A 12 -6.25 -15.21 6.98
C ILE A 12 -7.12 -16.09 6.07
N ALA A 13 -7.66 -17.19 6.61
CA ALA A 13 -8.54 -18.09 5.86
C ALA A 13 -9.82 -17.37 5.39
N GLU A 14 -10.43 -16.57 6.27
CA GLU A 14 -11.58 -15.74 5.91
C GLU A 14 -11.21 -14.65 4.90
N VAL A 15 -10.05 -14.01 5.02
CA VAL A 15 -9.55 -13.04 4.03
C VAL A 15 -9.48 -13.68 2.65
N ALA A 16 -8.85 -14.86 2.53
CA ALA A 16 -8.68 -15.56 1.27
C ALA A 16 -10.04 -15.95 0.64
N GLN A 17 -10.97 -16.45 1.46
CA GLN A 17 -12.33 -16.79 1.02
C GLN A 17 -13.09 -15.54 0.53
N MET A 18 -12.97 -14.42 1.26
CA MET A 18 -13.67 -13.18 0.92
C MET A 18 -13.11 -12.53 -0.35
N PHE A 19 -11.80 -12.57 -0.54
CA PHE A 19 -11.11 -12.01 -1.70
C PHE A 19 -11.41 -12.81 -2.97
N GLY A 20 -11.28 -14.14 -2.92
CA GLY A 20 -11.49 -15.01 -4.08
C GLY A 20 -12.91 -14.98 -4.66
N SER A 21 -13.89 -14.58 -3.85
CA SER A 21 -15.31 -14.51 -4.26
C SER A 21 -15.76 -13.11 -4.73
N ARG A 22 -14.88 -12.09 -4.70
CA ARG A 22 -15.26 -10.68 -4.95
C ARG A 22 -14.26 -10.00 -5.89
N ALA A 23 -14.53 -10.10 -7.19
CA ALA A 23 -13.78 -9.37 -8.21
C ALA A 23 -13.76 -7.86 -7.92
N GLY A 24 -12.59 -7.22 -8.08
CA GLY A 24 -12.43 -5.78 -7.83
C GLY A 24 -12.36 -5.37 -6.35
N SER A 25 -12.33 -6.33 -5.41
CA SER A 25 -12.06 -6.02 -4.00
C SER A 25 -10.62 -5.52 -3.79
N ARG A 26 -10.40 -4.79 -2.71
CA ARG A 26 -9.08 -4.29 -2.28
C ARG A 26 -8.89 -4.55 -0.79
N PHE A 27 -7.68 -4.92 -0.41
CA PHE A 27 -7.29 -4.95 0.99
C PHE A 27 -7.05 -3.53 1.51
N ILE A 28 -7.37 -3.30 2.77
CA ILE A 28 -7.04 -2.06 3.48
C ILE A 28 -6.40 -2.39 4.83
N ALA A 29 -5.30 -1.71 5.11
CA ALA A 29 -4.64 -1.69 6.42
C ALA A 29 -4.74 -0.26 6.99
N GLY A 30 -3.61 0.45 7.16
CA GLY A 30 -3.61 1.86 7.58
C GLY A 30 -4.28 2.85 6.64
N GLY A 31 -4.56 2.45 5.40
CA GLY A 31 -5.29 3.27 4.41
C GLY A 31 -4.56 4.51 3.91
N THR A 32 -3.31 4.74 4.32
CA THR A 32 -2.54 5.97 4.08
C THR A 32 -2.28 6.27 2.60
N ASP A 33 -2.18 5.24 1.76
CA ASP A 33 -2.09 5.39 0.29
C ASP A 33 -3.46 5.21 -0.39
N LEU A 34 -4.13 4.07 -0.13
CA LEU A 34 -5.36 3.68 -0.82
C LEU A 34 -6.51 4.68 -0.63
N ILE A 35 -6.78 5.17 0.59
CA ILE A 35 -7.89 6.09 0.84
C ILE A 35 -7.66 7.44 0.13
N ALA A 36 -6.42 7.91 0.09
CA ALA A 36 -6.07 9.13 -0.63
C ALA A 36 -6.31 8.96 -2.14
N ASN A 37 -6.02 7.77 -2.69
CA ASN A 37 -6.28 7.45 -4.09
C ASN A 37 -7.78 7.31 -4.39
N ILE A 38 -8.57 6.65 -3.53
CA ILE A 38 -10.04 6.56 -3.66
C ILE A 38 -10.68 7.95 -3.63
N ARG A 39 -10.25 8.84 -2.72
CA ARG A 39 -10.77 10.22 -2.63
C ARG A 39 -10.48 11.04 -3.89
N ARG A 40 -9.40 10.72 -4.60
CA ARG A 40 -9.05 11.34 -5.89
C ARG A 40 -9.71 10.66 -7.09
N GLY A 41 -10.50 9.62 -6.89
CA GLY A 41 -11.14 8.84 -7.98
C GLY A 41 -10.19 7.90 -8.72
N LEU A 42 -9.02 7.58 -8.16
CA LEU A 42 -8.02 6.68 -8.78
C LEU A 42 -8.32 5.20 -8.54
N ALA A 43 -9.30 4.93 -7.68
CA ALA A 43 -9.82 3.60 -7.42
C ALA A 43 -11.28 3.71 -6.96
N ALA A 44 -12.12 2.80 -7.44
CA ALA A 44 -13.51 2.67 -7.01
C ALA A 44 -13.83 1.21 -6.64
N PRO A 45 -13.22 0.66 -5.57
CA PRO A 45 -13.46 -0.72 -5.17
C PRO A 45 -14.89 -0.88 -4.65
N GLY A 46 -15.62 -1.89 -5.12
CA GLY A 46 -16.95 -2.21 -4.57
C GLY A 46 -16.89 -2.86 -3.17
N THR A 47 -15.71 -3.29 -2.72
CA THR A 47 -15.48 -3.87 -1.39
C THR A 47 -14.07 -3.58 -0.90
N LEU A 48 -13.97 -3.12 0.34
CA LEU A 48 -12.73 -3.04 1.11
C LEU A 48 -12.71 -4.16 2.17
N ILE A 49 -11.62 -4.92 2.20
CA ILE A 49 -11.36 -5.98 3.17
C ILE A 49 -10.29 -5.47 4.14
N ASP A 50 -10.69 -5.16 5.35
CA ASP A 50 -9.83 -4.67 6.42
C ASP A 50 -9.04 -5.82 7.07
N ILE A 51 -7.72 -5.76 6.92
CA ILE A 51 -6.80 -6.77 7.45
C ILE A 51 -6.16 -6.36 8.78
N THR A 52 -6.48 -5.18 9.33
CA THR A 52 -5.89 -4.69 10.60
C THR A 52 -6.26 -5.53 11.82
N GLY A 53 -7.35 -6.30 11.74
CA GLY A 53 -7.79 -7.20 12.82
C GLY A 53 -7.06 -8.55 12.86
N ILE A 54 -6.24 -8.88 11.86
CA ILE A 54 -5.60 -10.20 11.73
C ILE A 54 -4.30 -10.22 12.54
N ARG A 55 -4.31 -10.90 13.69
CA ARG A 55 -3.15 -10.96 14.60
C ARG A 55 -1.96 -11.71 14.01
N ASP A 56 -2.21 -12.71 13.17
CA ASP A 56 -1.20 -13.57 12.58
C ASP A 56 -0.20 -12.81 11.68
N ILE A 57 -0.55 -11.60 11.23
CA ILE A 57 0.31 -10.74 10.40
C ILE A 57 0.90 -9.55 11.17
N ALA A 58 0.75 -9.46 12.49
CA ALA A 58 1.15 -8.28 13.27
C ALA A 58 2.50 -8.43 14.01
N GLY A 59 3.21 -9.55 13.87
CA GLY A 59 4.40 -9.87 14.67
C GLY A 59 5.75 -9.61 13.97
N ILE A 60 6.77 -9.33 14.78
CA ILE A 60 8.19 -9.37 14.38
C ILE A 60 8.87 -10.45 15.24
N HIS A 61 9.50 -11.44 14.62
CA HIS A 61 10.22 -12.50 15.35
C HIS A 61 11.44 -13.00 14.57
N LEU A 62 12.36 -13.63 15.30
CA LEU A 62 13.46 -14.38 14.71
C LEU A 62 13.08 -15.85 14.71
N ASP A 63 13.08 -16.46 13.53
CA ASP A 63 12.92 -17.90 13.37
C ASP A 63 14.18 -18.46 12.71
N SER A 64 14.91 -19.33 13.41
CA SER A 64 16.05 -20.05 12.85
C SER A 64 17.12 -19.14 12.21
N GLY A 65 17.33 -17.95 12.78
CA GLY A 65 18.27 -16.94 12.27
C GLY A 65 17.71 -16.03 11.17
N GLN A 66 16.44 -16.16 10.81
CA GLN A 66 15.75 -15.33 9.84
C GLN A 66 14.82 -14.34 10.55
N LEU A 67 14.84 -13.08 10.10
CA LEU A 67 13.88 -12.08 10.54
C LEU A 67 12.55 -12.28 9.81
N VAL A 68 11.49 -12.56 10.57
CA VAL A 68 10.13 -12.65 10.07
C VAL A 68 9.36 -11.39 10.48
N ILE A 69 8.88 -10.65 9.49
CA ILE A 69 8.10 -9.43 9.66
C ILE A 69 6.71 -9.65 9.10
N GLY A 70 5.69 -9.57 9.95
CA GLY A 70 4.30 -9.65 9.52
C GLY A 70 3.87 -8.46 8.66
N ALA A 71 3.04 -8.69 7.65
CA ALA A 71 2.56 -7.64 6.74
C ALA A 71 1.72 -6.54 7.40
N GLY A 72 1.16 -6.82 8.58
CA GLY A 72 0.37 -5.89 9.41
C GLY A 72 1.19 -5.11 10.44
N VAL A 73 2.50 -5.40 10.60
CA VAL A 73 3.40 -4.61 11.45
C VAL A 73 3.40 -3.16 10.98
N THR A 74 3.25 -2.21 11.92
CA THR A 74 3.29 -0.78 11.58
C THR A 74 4.72 -0.34 11.28
N LEU A 75 4.88 0.71 10.48
CA LEU A 75 6.22 1.23 10.16
C LEU A 75 6.91 1.83 11.40
N THR A 76 6.14 2.35 12.36
CA THR A 76 6.68 2.78 13.67
C THR A 76 7.19 1.58 14.45
N ASP A 77 6.40 0.50 14.59
CA ASP A 77 6.85 -0.70 15.32
C ASP A 77 8.07 -1.35 14.67
N LEU A 78 8.17 -1.31 13.33
CA LEU A 78 9.35 -1.83 12.62
C LEU A 78 10.58 -0.95 12.84
N ALA A 79 10.42 0.37 12.76
CA ALA A 79 11.50 1.34 12.96
C ALA A 79 12.07 1.31 14.39
N ASP A 80 11.20 1.11 15.39
CA ASP A 80 11.54 1.19 16.81
C ASP A 80 11.85 -0.18 17.42
N ASN A 81 11.74 -1.28 16.66
CA ASN A 81 12.03 -2.61 17.17
C ASN A 81 13.54 -2.75 17.49
N GLU A 82 13.86 -2.94 18.77
CA GLU A 82 15.25 -3.00 19.26
C GLU A 82 16.14 -3.97 18.47
N ARG A 83 15.62 -5.15 18.11
CA ARG A 83 16.36 -6.15 17.33
C ARG A 83 16.53 -5.74 15.88
N VAL A 84 15.50 -5.18 15.25
CA VAL A 84 15.62 -4.66 13.87
C VAL A 84 16.61 -3.50 13.83
N VAL A 85 16.61 -2.61 14.81
CA VAL A 85 17.58 -1.52 14.92
C VAL A 85 19.01 -2.05 15.09
N ALA A 86 19.20 -3.05 15.94
CA ALA A 86 20.53 -3.61 16.23
C ALA A 86 21.08 -4.45 15.07
N ASP A 87 20.27 -5.37 14.54
CA ASP A 87 20.73 -6.42 13.63
C ASP A 87 20.44 -6.08 12.16
N PHE A 88 19.45 -5.23 11.88
CA PHE A 88 18.99 -4.86 10.53
C PHE A 88 18.78 -3.33 10.37
N PRO A 89 19.79 -2.49 10.71
CA PRO A 89 19.61 -1.05 10.83
C PRO A 89 19.13 -0.36 9.54
N VAL A 90 19.43 -0.91 8.36
CA VAL A 90 18.94 -0.38 7.08
C VAL A 90 17.42 -0.51 6.94
N ILE A 91 16.82 -1.59 7.46
CA ILE A 91 15.37 -1.81 7.46
C ILE A 91 14.71 -0.79 8.41
N ALA A 92 15.26 -0.60 9.61
CA ALA A 92 14.77 0.38 10.57
C ALA A 92 14.85 1.81 10.03
N ALA A 93 15.97 2.17 9.37
CA ALA A 93 16.17 3.47 8.75
C ALA A 93 15.18 3.71 7.59
N ALA A 94 14.98 2.71 6.72
CA ALA A 94 14.03 2.79 5.63
C ALA A 94 12.59 2.97 6.14
N ALA A 95 12.17 2.20 7.15
CA ALA A 95 10.86 2.35 7.78
C ALA A 95 10.67 3.76 8.39
N SER A 96 11.71 4.29 9.04
CA SER A 96 11.71 5.64 9.62
C SER A 96 11.62 6.76 8.58
N ALA A 97 12.17 6.56 7.38
CA ALA A 97 12.16 7.55 6.30
C ALA A 97 10.78 7.70 5.63
N VAL A 98 9.88 6.72 5.81
CA VAL A 98 8.56 6.75 5.17
C VAL A 98 7.70 7.87 5.76
N ALA A 99 7.34 8.84 4.91
CA ALA A 99 6.34 9.88 5.18
C ALA A 99 6.52 10.58 6.55
N GLY A 100 5.41 10.94 7.22
CA GLY A 100 5.41 11.55 8.55
C GLY A 100 5.02 10.58 9.67
N PRO A 101 5.33 10.89 10.95
CA PRO A 101 5.09 10.00 12.09
C PRO A 101 3.64 9.50 12.22
N THR A 102 2.64 10.38 12.04
CA THR A 102 1.22 9.98 12.08
C THR A 102 0.85 8.96 11.01
N HIS A 103 1.51 8.99 9.85
CA HIS A 103 1.32 7.98 8.82
C HIS A 103 1.93 6.65 9.25
N ARG A 104 3.17 6.67 9.78
CA ARG A 104 3.89 5.45 10.18
C ARG A 104 3.21 4.68 11.32
N ASN A 105 2.49 5.40 12.20
CA ASN A 105 1.72 4.79 13.28
C ASN A 105 0.57 3.87 12.80
N VAL A 106 0.15 3.99 11.53
CA VAL A 106 -0.93 3.16 10.97
C VAL A 106 -0.55 2.48 9.66
N ALA A 107 0.41 3.03 8.90
CA ALA A 107 0.94 2.41 7.70
C ALA A 107 1.63 1.10 8.09
N THR A 108 1.34 0.05 7.32
CA THR A 108 1.90 -1.28 7.58
C THR A 108 2.98 -1.63 6.58
N VAL A 109 3.83 -2.60 6.93
CA VAL A 109 4.86 -3.16 6.05
C VAL A 109 4.26 -3.62 4.72
N GLY A 110 3.20 -4.43 4.75
CA GLY A 110 2.52 -4.88 3.55
C GLY A 110 1.90 -3.73 2.75
N GLY A 111 1.37 -2.71 3.43
CA GLY A 111 0.84 -1.52 2.78
C GLY A 111 1.92 -0.70 2.07
N ASN A 112 3.12 -0.59 2.65
CA ASN A 112 4.25 0.14 2.03
C ASN A 112 4.81 -0.60 0.81
N LEU A 113 4.94 -1.93 0.90
CA LEU A 113 5.43 -2.75 -0.21
C LEU A 113 4.43 -2.79 -1.37
N CYS A 114 3.13 -2.81 -1.07
CA CYS A 114 2.05 -2.85 -2.06
C CYS A 114 1.48 -1.47 -2.41
N GLN A 115 2.15 -0.37 -2.05
CA GLN A 115 1.66 0.97 -2.39
C GLN A 115 1.65 1.20 -3.91
N ASP A 116 0.77 2.06 -4.39
CA ASP A 116 0.70 2.35 -5.82
C ASP A 116 1.88 3.22 -6.27
N THR A 117 2.26 3.05 -7.53
CA THR A 117 3.18 3.94 -8.25
C THR A 117 2.66 5.37 -8.31
N ARG A 118 3.58 6.34 -8.42
CA ARG A 118 3.27 7.78 -8.45
C ARG A 118 3.66 8.43 -9.78
N CYS A 119 2.82 9.35 -10.24
CA CYS A 119 3.06 10.18 -11.42
C CYS A 119 2.28 11.49 -11.29
N VAL A 120 2.88 12.59 -11.75
CA VAL A 120 2.27 13.93 -11.69
C VAL A 120 0.97 14.05 -12.49
N TYR A 121 0.78 13.22 -13.53
CA TYR A 121 -0.47 13.14 -14.31
C TYR A 121 -1.52 12.18 -13.70
N TYR A 122 -1.10 11.30 -12.78
CA TYR A 122 -1.97 10.30 -12.18
C TYR A 122 -2.50 10.74 -10.82
N ASN A 123 -1.64 11.22 -9.91
CA ASN A 123 -2.04 11.54 -8.53
C ASN A 123 -2.74 12.90 -8.39
N GLN A 124 -3.67 13.20 -9.29
CA GLN A 124 -4.46 14.43 -9.37
C GLN A 124 -5.94 14.16 -9.09
N SER A 125 -6.73 15.23 -8.91
CA SER A 125 -8.19 15.11 -8.74
C SER A 125 -8.86 14.54 -10.00
N GLN A 126 -10.06 13.98 -9.86
CA GLN A 126 -10.86 13.51 -11.00
C GLN A 126 -11.06 14.62 -12.04
N TRP A 127 -11.50 15.80 -11.62
CA TRP A 127 -11.69 16.95 -12.51
C TRP A 127 -10.45 17.28 -13.35
N TRP A 128 -9.26 17.26 -12.71
CA TRP A 128 -8.01 17.55 -13.41
C TRP A 128 -7.69 16.48 -14.45
N ARG A 129 -7.89 15.19 -14.11
CA ARG A 129 -7.64 14.07 -15.01
C ARG A 129 -8.63 14.03 -16.17
N ASP A 130 -9.91 14.29 -15.90
CA ASP A 130 -10.96 14.35 -16.93
C ASP A 130 -10.65 15.46 -17.94
N SER A 131 -10.13 16.60 -17.46
CA SER A 131 -9.70 17.72 -18.31
C SER A 131 -8.43 17.43 -19.13
N ASN A 132 -7.77 16.30 -18.87
CA ASN A 132 -6.54 15.87 -19.52
C ASN A 132 -6.69 14.45 -20.13
N ASP A 133 -7.93 14.03 -20.42
CA ASP A 133 -8.31 12.75 -21.04
C ASP A 133 -7.72 11.50 -20.36
N GLY A 134 -7.60 11.56 -19.03
CA GLY A 134 -7.00 10.49 -18.23
C GLY A 134 -5.53 10.25 -18.60
N CYS A 135 -5.05 9.02 -18.39
CA CYS A 135 -3.76 8.58 -18.90
C CYS A 135 -3.74 7.06 -19.08
N LEU A 136 -2.71 6.52 -19.73
CA LEU A 136 -2.57 5.08 -19.97
C LEU A 136 -2.70 4.22 -18.70
N LYS A 137 -2.37 4.74 -17.52
CA LYS A 137 -2.52 4.01 -16.26
C LYS A 137 -3.99 3.84 -15.84
N TYR A 138 -4.83 4.82 -16.12
CA TYR A 138 -6.20 4.87 -15.62
C TYR A 138 -7.08 5.77 -16.49
N GLU A 139 -8.15 5.18 -17.05
CA GLU A 139 -9.21 5.86 -17.81
C GLU A 139 -8.75 6.65 -19.06
N GLY A 140 -7.54 6.42 -19.56
CA GLY A 140 -7.04 7.01 -20.80
C GLY A 140 -6.15 6.06 -21.59
N SER A 141 -5.61 6.53 -22.71
CA SER A 141 -4.85 5.71 -23.66
C SER A 141 -3.41 6.17 -23.90
N ILE A 142 -3.02 7.34 -23.39
CA ILE A 142 -1.70 7.94 -23.64
C ILE A 142 -0.91 8.07 -22.34
N CYS A 143 0.38 7.75 -22.37
CA CYS A 143 1.29 8.11 -21.29
C CYS A 143 1.81 9.53 -21.50
N HIS A 144 1.34 10.49 -20.71
CA HIS A 144 1.76 11.90 -20.85
C HIS A 144 3.24 12.16 -20.54
N VAL A 145 3.91 11.27 -19.80
CA VAL A 145 5.36 11.33 -19.55
C VAL A 145 6.16 10.88 -20.78
N ALA A 146 5.64 9.91 -21.53
CA ALA A 146 6.27 9.33 -22.70
C ALA A 146 5.20 9.04 -23.77
N PRO A 147 4.77 10.05 -24.55
CA PRO A 147 3.60 9.92 -25.44
C PRO A 147 3.71 8.83 -26.51
N GLY A 148 4.93 8.46 -26.93
CA GLY A 148 5.18 7.36 -27.87
C GLY A 148 5.38 5.99 -27.21
N GLY A 149 5.27 5.89 -25.89
CA GLY A 149 5.44 4.65 -25.14
C GLY A 149 4.18 3.79 -25.09
N ASP A 150 4.36 2.49 -24.97
CA ASP A 150 3.30 1.48 -24.87
C ASP A 150 2.98 1.05 -23.43
N ARG A 151 3.64 1.68 -22.44
CA ARG A 151 3.49 1.37 -21.02
C ARG A 151 3.42 2.60 -20.14
N CYS A 152 2.88 2.42 -18.94
CA CYS A 152 2.93 3.43 -17.89
C CYS A 152 4.36 3.55 -17.32
N TRP A 153 4.83 4.78 -17.12
CA TRP A 153 6.12 5.11 -16.51
C TRP A 153 6.02 5.71 -15.11
N ALA A 154 4.90 5.46 -14.40
CA ALA A 154 4.76 5.88 -13.02
C ALA A 154 5.84 5.21 -12.15
N ALA A 155 6.47 5.98 -11.27
CA ALA A 155 7.58 5.51 -10.47
C ALA A 155 7.08 4.80 -9.20
N PHE A 156 7.73 3.70 -8.83
CA PHE A 156 7.54 3.12 -7.50
C PHE A 156 8.39 3.92 -6.50
N CYS A 157 7.76 4.47 -5.46
CA CYS A 157 8.39 5.37 -4.50
C CYS A 157 8.38 4.80 -3.07
N GLY A 158 8.56 3.48 -2.92
CA GLY A 158 8.61 2.83 -1.61
C GLY A 158 10.02 2.68 -1.08
N ASP A 159 10.29 3.28 0.07
CA ASP A 159 11.61 3.24 0.73
C ASP A 159 11.93 1.87 1.33
N LEU A 160 10.93 1.10 1.77
CA LEU A 160 11.15 -0.18 2.44
C LEU A 160 11.55 -1.30 1.47
N ALA A 161 11.00 -1.28 0.24
CA ALA A 161 11.28 -2.32 -0.75
C ALA A 161 12.77 -2.48 -1.07
N PRO A 162 13.55 -1.43 -1.40
CA PRO A 162 14.98 -1.59 -1.65
C PRO A 162 15.79 -2.01 -0.43
N ALA A 163 15.31 -1.75 0.80
CA ALA A 163 15.98 -2.21 2.02
C ALA A 163 15.75 -3.72 2.30
N LEU A 164 14.80 -4.35 1.60
CA LEU A 164 14.48 -5.77 1.70
C LEU A 164 14.99 -6.60 0.51
N LEU A 165 15.67 -5.98 -0.47
CA LEU A 165 16.30 -6.63 -1.62
C LEU A 165 17.76 -7.00 -1.30
#